data_AF-A0A0Q7W0N1-F1
#
_entry.id   AF-A0A0Q7W0N1-F1
#
_cell.length_a   1.000
_cell.length_b   1.000
_cell.length_c   1.000
_cell.angle_alpha   90.00
_cell.angle_beta   90.00
_cell.angle_gamma   90.00
#
_symmetry.space_group_name_H-M   'P 1'
#
loop_
_entity.id
_entity.type
_entity.pdbx_description
1 polymer ?
#
loop_
_entity_poly.entity_id
_entity_poly.type
_entity_poly.pdbx_seq_one_letter_code
_entity_poly.pdbx_strand_id
1 'polypeptide(L)'
;MFNPLSPNLPSASRRQALRGLAEGLAVVTLAGLSSEVRADVGAPITPPATAAITPFRVAGPQASIDDLKQRLRLARFPEKETVTDWTQGVPLNKAKALVAYWRASVTFHKSWSE
;
A
#
# COMPACT_ATOMS: atom_id res chain seq x y z
N MET A 1 -25.06 33.20 12.13
CA MET A 1 -24.56 32.35 13.23
C MET A 1 -23.13 31.96 12.84
N PHE A 2 -22.16 32.64 13.45
CA PHE A 2 -20.74 32.59 13.13
C PHE A 2 -20.14 31.24 13.56
N ASN A 3 -19.38 30.59 12.68
CA ASN A 3 -18.51 29.46 13.05
C ASN A 3 -17.10 30.02 13.29
N PRO A 4 -16.55 29.97 14.52
CA PRO A 4 -15.23 30.51 14.80
C PRO A 4 -14.11 29.66 14.18
N LEU A 5 -13.13 30.38 13.65
CA LEU A 5 -11.91 29.92 12.99
C LEU A 5 -11.22 28.79 13.78
N SER A 6 -10.97 27.65 13.13
CA SER A 6 -10.03 26.65 13.65
C SER A 6 -8.62 27.24 13.65
N PRO A 7 -7.82 27.11 14.74
CA PRO A 7 -6.44 27.54 14.72
C PRO A 7 -5.63 26.65 13.77
N ASN A 8 -4.93 27.29 12.83
CA ASN A 8 -3.95 26.64 11.96
C ASN A 8 -2.76 26.21 12.83
N LEU A 9 -2.74 24.94 13.24
CA LEU A 9 -1.57 24.38 13.90
C LEU A 9 -0.48 24.18 12.84
N PRO A 10 0.75 24.67 13.05
CA PRO A 10 1.82 24.49 12.10
C PRO A 10 2.04 22.99 11.86
N SER A 11 1.98 22.56 10.61
CA SER A 11 2.28 21.18 10.22
C SER A 11 3.76 20.92 10.48
N ALA A 12 4.08 20.39 11.65
CA ALA A 12 5.45 20.04 12.01
C ALA A 12 5.97 18.96 11.05
N SER A 13 6.94 19.35 10.22
CA SER A 13 7.64 18.42 9.33
C SER A 13 8.44 17.44 10.17
N ARG A 14 8.14 16.13 10.05
CA ARG A 14 8.88 15.02 10.71
C ARG A 14 10.40 15.12 10.55
N ARG A 15 10.87 15.78 9.50
CA ARG A 15 12.30 15.99 9.21
C ARG A 15 12.99 16.99 10.14
N GLN A 16 12.26 17.91 10.76
CA GLN A 16 12.85 18.91 11.68
C GLN A 16 13.02 18.38 13.11
N ALA A 17 12.27 17.34 13.50
CA ALA A 17 12.37 16.72 14.82
C ALA A 17 13.68 15.94 15.06
N LEU A 18 14.46 15.63 14.01
CA LEU A 18 15.70 14.84 14.10
C LEU A 18 17.01 15.66 14.06
N ARG A 19 16.96 16.99 14.18
CA ARG A 19 18.18 17.83 14.18
C ARG A 19 18.37 18.73 15.40
N GLY A 20 17.59 18.55 16.46
CA GLY A 20 17.74 19.31 17.70
C GLY A 20 18.42 18.54 18.81
N LEU A 21 19.44 19.15 19.42
CA LEU A 21 20.03 18.89 20.74
C LEU A 21 21.29 18.02 20.81
N ALA A 22 22.39 18.62 20.36
CA ALA A 22 23.60 18.64 21.16
C ALA A 22 23.51 19.81 22.16
N GLU A 23 23.74 19.53 23.45
CA GLU A 23 24.04 20.44 24.58
C GLU A 23 22.87 21.14 25.35
N GLY A 24 22.68 20.77 26.64
CA GLY A 24 22.48 21.77 27.72
C GLY A 24 21.20 21.78 28.61
N LEU A 25 21.14 20.92 29.63
CA LEU A 25 20.60 21.05 31.02
C LEU A 25 19.20 21.65 31.34
N ALA A 26 18.30 20.83 31.90
CA ALA A 26 17.65 21.07 33.21
C ALA A 26 16.91 19.81 33.71
N VAL A 27 17.29 19.34 34.90
CA VAL A 27 16.71 18.21 35.62
C VAL A 27 15.27 18.54 36.05
N VAL A 28 14.29 17.82 35.50
CA VAL A 28 13.02 17.52 36.19
C VAL A 28 13.07 16.05 36.56
N THR A 29 13.19 15.75 37.85
CA THR A 29 13.05 14.39 38.38
C THR A 29 11.59 13.94 38.24
N LEU A 30 11.28 13.27 37.14
CA LEU A 30 10.18 12.32 37.07
C LEU A 30 10.76 10.92 37.12
N ALA A 31 11.06 10.46 38.33
CA ALA A 31 11.45 9.09 38.66
C ALA A 31 10.30 8.07 38.43
N GLY A 32 9.58 8.14 37.30
CA GLY A 32 8.38 7.31 37.15
C GLY A 32 7.77 7.14 35.76
N LEU A 33 8.36 7.65 34.67
CA LEU A 33 7.78 7.49 33.33
C LEU A 33 8.78 7.00 32.27
N SER A 34 9.69 6.11 32.65
CA SER A 34 10.15 5.10 31.69
C SER A 34 9.14 3.95 31.73
N SER A 35 7.89 4.21 31.34
CA SER A 35 7.06 3.12 30.83
C SER A 35 7.73 2.73 29.53
N GLU A 36 8.68 1.81 29.60
CA GLU A 36 8.98 0.97 28.45
C GLU A 36 7.69 0.22 28.17
N VAL A 37 6.83 0.85 27.36
CA VAL A 37 5.83 0.14 26.60
C VAL A 37 6.66 -0.65 25.61
N ARG A 38 7.21 -1.76 26.10
CA ARG A 38 7.46 -2.90 25.27
C ARG A 38 6.08 -3.21 24.75
N ALA A 39 5.81 -2.74 23.54
CA ALA A 39 4.80 -3.37 22.74
C ALA A 39 5.28 -4.82 22.67
N ASP A 40 4.79 -5.63 23.59
CA ASP A 40 4.66 -7.05 23.38
C ASP A 40 3.69 -7.12 22.21
N VAL A 41 4.23 -6.92 21.00
CA VAL A 41 3.60 -7.32 19.78
C VAL A 41 3.60 -8.83 19.93
N GLY A 42 2.57 -9.30 20.64
CA GLY A 42 2.41 -10.70 20.97
C GLY A 42 2.70 -11.49 19.72
N ALA A 43 3.46 -12.57 19.88
CA ALA A 43 3.84 -13.42 18.77
C ALA A 43 2.61 -13.65 17.86
N PRO A 44 2.78 -13.57 16.52
CA PRO A 44 1.66 -13.69 15.60
C PRO A 44 0.85 -14.92 15.98
N ILE A 45 -0.45 -14.72 16.23
CA ILE A 45 -1.37 -15.79 16.61
C ILE A 45 -1.49 -16.70 15.38
N THR A 46 -0.69 -17.76 15.34
CA THR A 46 -0.75 -18.76 14.28
C THR A 46 -1.52 -19.98 14.79
N PRO A 47 -2.50 -20.49 14.04
CA PRO A 47 -3.11 -21.77 14.38
C PRO A 47 -2.03 -22.86 14.38
N PRO A 48 -2.16 -23.88 15.24
CA PRO A 48 -1.20 -24.99 15.27
C PRO A 48 -1.11 -25.64 13.88
N ALA A 49 0.11 -25.84 13.39
CA ALA A 49 0.34 -26.51 12.11
C ALA A 49 -0.16 -27.96 12.20
N THR A 50 -1.15 -28.31 11.37
CA THR A 50 -1.69 -29.66 11.24
C THR A 50 -1.16 -30.34 9.98
N ALA A 51 -1.04 -31.66 10.00
CA ALA A 51 -0.64 -32.45 8.83
C ALA A 51 -1.79 -32.65 7.80
N ALA A 52 -2.99 -32.14 8.09
CA ALA A 52 -4.15 -32.29 7.21
C ALA A 52 -4.04 -31.42 5.95
N ILE A 53 -4.25 -32.02 4.77
CA ILE A 53 -4.30 -31.33 3.48
C ILE A 53 -5.76 -31.06 3.12
N THR A 54 -6.12 -29.79 2.97
CA THR A 54 -7.46 -29.38 2.51
C THR A 54 -7.41 -28.95 1.04
N PRO A 55 -8.17 -29.58 0.13
CA PRO A 55 -8.24 -29.15 -1.26
C PRO A 55 -8.75 -27.71 -1.36
N PHE A 56 -8.01 -26.88 -2.10
CA PHE A 56 -8.38 -25.50 -2.37
C PHE A 56 -8.70 -25.32 -3.85
N ARG A 57 -9.93 -24.89 -4.16
CA ARG A 57 -10.35 -24.55 -5.52
C ARG A 57 -10.45 -23.04 -5.65
N VAL A 58 -9.69 -22.47 -6.58
CA VAL A 58 -9.83 -21.06 -6.95
C VAL A 58 -11.08 -20.91 -7.81
N ALA A 59 -12.04 -20.12 -7.33
CA ALA A 59 -13.21 -19.73 -8.08
C ALA A 59 -13.44 -18.22 -7.89
N GLY A 60 -13.50 -17.48 -9.00
CA GLY A 60 -13.78 -16.05 -9.00
C GLY A 60 -15.13 -15.76 -9.68
N PRO A 61 -15.99 -14.88 -9.12
CA PRO A 61 -17.22 -14.48 -9.79
C PRO A 61 -16.95 -13.85 -11.15
N GLN A 62 -17.76 -14.18 -12.16
CA GLN A 62 -17.62 -13.57 -13.50
C GLN A 62 -17.74 -12.04 -13.46
N ALA A 63 -18.59 -11.51 -12.58
CA ALA A 63 -18.73 -10.07 -12.34
C ALA A 63 -17.40 -9.38 -11.99
N SER A 64 -16.48 -10.06 -11.30
CA SER A 64 -15.15 -9.52 -10.98
C SER A 64 -14.26 -9.39 -12.22
N ILE A 65 -14.39 -10.30 -13.20
CA ILE A 65 -13.69 -10.18 -14.50
C ILE A 65 -14.28 -9.05 -15.33
N ASP A 66 -15.60 -8.90 -15.31
CA ASP A 66 -16.27 -7.87 -16.09
C ASP A 66 -15.94 -6.48 -15.55
N ASP A 67 -15.90 -6.32 -14.22
CA ASP A 67 -15.42 -5.11 -13.54
C ASP A 67 -13.94 -4.84 -13.87
N LEU A 68 -13.07 -5.87 -13.80
CA LEU A 68 -11.67 -5.71 -14.21
C LEU A 68 -11.55 -5.19 -15.65
N LYS A 69 -12.28 -5.81 -16.60
CA LYS A 69 -12.31 -5.37 -18.00
C LYS A 69 -12.80 -3.93 -18.11
N GLN A 70 -13.79 -3.53 -17.33
CA GLN A 70 -14.28 -2.15 -17.30
C GLN A 70 -13.20 -1.17 -16.80
N ARG A 71 -12.51 -1.48 -15.70
CA ARG A 71 -11.44 -0.63 -15.16
C ARG A 71 -10.29 -0.49 -16.16
N LEU A 72 -9.91 -1.58 -16.82
CA LEU A 72 -8.89 -1.55 -17.88
C LEU A 72 -9.33 -0.71 -19.10
N ARG A 73 -10.64 -0.63 -19.41
CA ARG A 73 -11.16 0.28 -20.45
C ARG A 73 -11.08 1.74 -20.05
N LEU A 74 -11.29 2.03 -18.78
CA LEU A 74 -11.30 3.39 -18.22
C LEU A 74 -9.92 3.87 -17.75
N ALA A 75 -8.88 3.05 -17.92
CA ALA A 75 -7.53 3.37 -17.49
C ALA A 75 -7.04 4.67 -18.15
N ARG A 76 -6.66 5.63 -17.33
CA ARG A 76 -6.06 6.90 -17.77
C ARG A 76 -4.55 6.72 -17.80
N PHE A 77 -3.95 7.05 -18.93
CA PHE A 77 -2.51 6.97 -19.10
C PHE A 77 -1.87 8.34 -18.95
N PRO A 78 -0.68 8.44 -18.33
CA PRO A 78 0.08 9.68 -18.29
C PRO A 78 0.63 10.02 -19.68
N GLU A 79 1.28 11.18 -19.77
CA GLU A 79 2.09 11.59 -20.91
C GLU A 79 3.29 10.65 -21.12
N LYS A 80 3.90 10.73 -22.30
CA LYS A 80 5.06 9.88 -22.65
C LYS A 80 6.28 10.27 -21.82
N GLU A 81 7.08 9.27 -21.45
CA GLU A 81 8.38 9.43 -20.80
C GLU A 81 9.36 10.28 -21.63
N THR A 82 10.30 10.94 -20.94
CA THR A 82 11.33 11.80 -21.58
C THR A 82 12.55 11.01 -22.04
N VAL A 83 12.79 9.84 -21.44
CA VAL A 83 13.94 8.97 -21.71
C VAL A 83 13.52 7.80 -22.61
N THR A 84 14.48 7.24 -23.34
CA THR A 84 14.25 6.08 -24.22
C THR A 84 14.53 4.74 -23.54
N ASP A 85 15.04 4.77 -22.30
CA ASP A 85 15.37 3.58 -21.51
C ASP A 85 14.40 3.39 -20.32
N TRP A 86 14.71 2.44 -19.44
CA TRP A 86 13.86 2.05 -18.31
C TRP A 86 14.20 2.78 -17.00
N THR A 87 15.05 3.80 -17.05
CA THR A 87 15.53 4.47 -15.82
C THR A 87 14.42 5.20 -15.06
N GLN A 88 13.32 5.55 -15.74
CA GLN A 88 12.12 6.16 -15.14
C GLN A 88 10.97 5.16 -14.92
N GLY A 89 11.23 3.86 -15.04
CA GLY A 89 10.24 2.81 -14.86
C GLY A 89 9.67 2.28 -16.17
N VAL A 90 8.43 1.79 -16.13
CA VAL A 90 7.79 1.11 -17.26
C VAL A 90 7.46 2.14 -18.37
N PRO A 91 8.02 1.98 -19.59
CA PRO A 91 7.69 2.86 -20.70
C PRO A 91 6.20 2.80 -21.04
N LEU A 92 5.63 3.94 -21.45
CA LEU A 92 4.19 4.08 -21.69
C LEU A 92 3.67 3.06 -22.72
N ASN A 93 4.47 2.77 -23.76
CA ASN A 93 4.09 1.80 -24.79
C ASN A 93 3.93 0.38 -24.22
N LYS A 94 4.77 -0.03 -23.27
CA LYS A 94 4.70 -1.34 -22.61
C LYS A 94 3.48 -1.43 -21.69
N ALA A 95 3.21 -0.36 -20.92
CA ALA A 95 2.01 -0.30 -20.09
C ALA A 95 0.72 -0.40 -20.92
N LYS A 96 0.63 0.33 -22.04
CA LYS A 96 -0.51 0.25 -22.97
C LYS A 96 -0.64 -1.14 -23.59
N ALA A 97 0.46 -1.76 -24.01
CA ALA A 97 0.44 -3.10 -24.57
C ALA A 97 -0.04 -4.14 -23.55
N LEU A 98 0.39 -4.03 -22.30
CA LEU A 98 -0.07 -4.89 -21.20
C LEU A 98 -1.58 -4.75 -20.99
N VAL A 99 -2.09 -3.52 -20.88
CA VAL A 99 -3.53 -3.27 -20.71
C VAL A 99 -4.33 -3.83 -21.89
N ALA A 100 -3.84 -3.66 -23.13
CA ALA A 100 -4.48 -4.21 -24.32
C ALA A 100 -4.55 -5.75 -24.28
N TYR A 101 -3.44 -6.40 -23.91
CA TYR A 101 -3.39 -7.85 -23.76
C TYR A 101 -4.42 -8.35 -22.73
N TRP A 102 -4.41 -7.80 -21.52
CA TRP A 102 -5.30 -8.23 -20.44
C TRP A 102 -6.77 -8.03 -20.77
N ARG A 103 -7.11 -6.93 -21.45
CA ARG A 103 -8.49 -6.70 -21.91
C ARG A 103 -8.98 -7.77 -22.87
N ALA A 104 -8.09 -8.28 -23.73
CA ALA A 104 -8.42 -9.27 -24.74
C ALA A 104 -8.43 -10.71 -24.20
N SER A 105 -7.50 -11.05 -23.31
CA SER A 105 -7.22 -12.45 -22.94
C SER A 105 -7.81 -12.91 -21.61
N VAL A 106 -8.17 -11.99 -20.69
CA VAL A 106 -8.58 -12.40 -19.34
C VAL A 106 -9.94 -13.11 -19.33
N THR A 107 -9.91 -14.39 -18.94
CA THR A 107 -11.07 -15.25 -18.69
C THR A 107 -10.71 -16.22 -17.55
N PHE A 108 -11.66 -16.56 -16.66
CA PHE A 108 -11.44 -17.60 -15.64
C PHE A 108 -11.61 -19.03 -16.20
N HIS A 109 -12.18 -19.17 -17.40
CA HIS A 109 -12.92 -20.37 -17.79
C HIS A 109 -12.07 -21.56 -18.29
N LYS A 110 -10.75 -21.46 -18.51
CA LYS A 110 -10.04 -22.52 -19.25
C LYS A 110 -8.74 -23.10 -18.70
N SER A 111 -8.02 -22.46 -17.79
CA SER A 111 -6.65 -22.92 -17.47
C SER A 111 -6.49 -23.62 -16.11
N TRP A 112 -7.56 -23.76 -15.33
CA TRP A 112 -7.48 -24.23 -13.93
C TRP A 112 -8.29 -25.50 -13.67
N SER A 113 -8.62 -26.24 -14.73
CA SER A 113 -9.41 -27.48 -14.68
C SER A 113 -8.67 -28.72 -15.18
N GLU A 114 -7.36 -28.65 -15.39
CA GLU A 114 -6.46 -29.81 -15.52
C GLU A 114 -5.72 -30.05 -14.20
#